data_AF-A0A9P8FDL1-F1
#
_entry.id   AF-A0A9P8FDL1-F1
#
_cell.length_a   1.000
_cell.length_b   1.000
_cell.length_c   1.000
_cell.angle_alpha   90.00
_cell.angle_beta   90.00
_cell.angle_gamma   90.00
#
_symmetry.space_group_name_H-M   'P 1'
#
loop_
_entity.id
_entity.type
_entity.pdbx_description
1 polymer ?
#
loop_
_entity_poly.entity_id
_entity_poly.type
_entity_poly.pdbx_seq_one_letter_code
_entity_poly.pdbx_strand_id
1 'polypeptide(L)'
;DGAANTKSNPCSESFSGSTPLEAFEAKSLAGWIHNETEHNNVDFVGLLDLHSYSQQILYPYSYTCDDSPPNLENLQEVAAGLSKVMRLSGGRYYQSAPACEGNVGLATNGDRQVFPRFETGGGSFLDWFYHDIRVKYTYQLKLRDRGTYGFLLPKDHIVPTGKEVLDAVIYFGKFLGGQFNVAAGEEKQSNLKQPEQHSQSDELVADVEDEFDDEDESVMWELRRRRRV
;
A
#
# COMPACT_ATOMS: atom_id res chain seq x y z
N ASP A 1 9.70 -16.74 37.95
CA ASP A 1 9.97 -15.30 37.75
C ASP A 1 10.51 -15.09 36.34
N GLY A 2 9.76 -14.46 35.42
CA GLY A 2 10.22 -14.34 34.03
C GLY A 2 9.23 -13.91 32.96
N ALA A 3 7.95 -13.67 33.29
CA ALA A 3 7.03 -12.98 32.39
C ALA A 3 6.71 -11.61 33.00
N ALA A 4 7.72 -10.73 33.06
CA ALA A 4 7.46 -9.33 33.34
C ALA A 4 6.53 -8.82 32.23
N ASN A 5 5.39 -8.24 32.63
CA ASN A 5 4.42 -7.65 31.74
C ASN A 5 5.13 -6.59 30.87
N THR A 6 5.54 -6.96 29.66
CA THR A 6 6.42 -6.16 28.79
C THR A 6 5.80 -4.81 28.43
N LYS A 7 4.48 -4.69 28.53
CA LYS A 7 3.70 -3.47 28.32
C LYS A 7 3.92 -2.43 29.41
N SER A 8 4.13 -2.85 30.66
CA SER A 8 4.25 -1.96 31.81
C SER A 8 5.68 -1.74 32.26
N ASN A 9 6.67 -2.34 31.59
CA ASN A 9 8.08 -2.15 31.89
C ASN A 9 8.66 -1.00 31.06
N PRO A 10 9.03 0.15 31.66
CA PRO A 10 9.61 1.27 30.92
C PRO A 10 10.91 0.96 30.19
N CYS A 11 11.62 -0.12 30.57
CA CYS A 11 12.85 -0.55 29.90
C CYS A 11 12.60 -1.51 28.72
N SER A 12 11.34 -1.80 28.40
CA SER A 12 10.96 -2.66 27.27
C SER A 12 10.97 -1.84 25.97
N GLU A 13 11.53 -2.40 24.90
CA GLU A 13 11.42 -1.83 23.53
C GLU A 13 9.96 -1.72 23.04
N SER A 14 9.04 -2.42 23.71
CA SER A 14 7.61 -2.36 23.44
C SER A 14 6.82 -1.79 24.63
N PHE A 15 7.43 -0.89 25.40
CA PHE A 15 6.71 -0.18 26.46
C PHE A 15 5.59 0.67 25.86
N SER A 16 4.34 0.44 26.29
CA SER A 16 3.17 1.11 25.73
C SER A 16 2.87 2.48 26.34
N GLY A 17 3.63 2.88 27.36
CA GLY A 17 3.29 4.01 28.21
C GLY A 17 2.43 3.61 29.41
N SER A 18 2.29 4.54 30.35
CA SER A 18 1.47 4.45 31.56
C SER A 18 -0.02 4.65 31.27
N THR A 19 -0.36 5.39 30.21
CA THR A 19 -1.73 5.69 29.78
C THR A 19 -1.83 5.79 28.24
N PRO A 20 -3.01 5.57 27.64
CA PRO A 20 -3.19 5.75 26.20
C PRO A 20 -2.81 7.17 25.75
N LEU A 21 -2.08 7.28 24.63
CA LEU A 21 -1.61 8.56 24.09
C LEU A 21 -0.75 9.37 25.07
N GLU A 22 0.06 8.71 25.90
CA GLU A 22 1.03 9.39 26.78
C GLU A 22 2.14 10.09 25.97
N ALA A 23 2.65 9.42 24.92
CA ALA A 23 3.70 9.98 24.07
C ALA A 23 3.23 11.28 23.40
N PHE A 24 4.06 12.31 23.45
CA PHE A 24 3.71 13.64 22.94
C PHE A 24 3.39 13.61 21.44
N GLU A 25 4.12 12.81 20.67
CA GLU A 25 3.95 12.63 19.24
C GLU A 25 2.58 12.00 18.93
N ALA A 26 2.26 10.90 19.60
CA ALA A 26 0.99 10.20 19.44
C ALA A 26 -0.19 11.10 19.87
N LYS A 27 -0.06 11.78 21.00
CA LYS A 27 -1.06 12.71 21.52
C LYS A 27 -1.30 13.88 20.56
N SER A 28 -0.24 14.47 20.03
CA SER A 28 -0.32 15.62 19.14
C SER A 28 -0.97 15.22 17.81
N LEU A 29 -0.59 14.07 17.25
CA LEU A 29 -1.18 13.56 16.02
C LEU A 29 -2.66 13.21 16.20
N ALA A 30 -3.01 12.48 17.28
CA ALA A 30 -4.40 12.15 17.59
C ALA A 30 -5.25 13.41 17.82
N GLY A 31 -4.71 14.40 18.53
CA GLY A 31 -5.37 15.69 18.75
C GLY A 31 -5.62 16.46 17.45
N TRP A 32 -4.64 16.48 16.54
CA TRP A 32 -4.82 17.08 15.22
C TRP A 32 -5.90 16.34 14.41
N ILE A 33 -5.85 15.01 14.34
CA ILE A 33 -6.84 14.19 13.62
C ILE A 33 -8.25 14.48 14.15
N HIS A 34 -8.45 14.46 15.47
CA HIS A 34 -9.74 14.78 16.06
C HIS A 34 -10.21 16.19 15.69
N ASN A 35 -9.33 17.20 15.83
CA ASN A 35 -9.64 18.57 15.45
C ASN A 35 -10.07 18.69 13.98
N GLU A 36 -9.39 18.00 13.06
CA GLU A 36 -9.77 17.98 11.64
C GLU A 36 -11.15 17.35 11.41
N THR A 37 -11.41 16.21 12.06
CA THR A 37 -12.70 15.50 11.92
C THR A 37 -13.88 16.25 12.56
N GLU A 38 -13.66 16.90 13.71
CA GLU A 38 -14.73 17.52 14.50
C GLU A 38 -14.99 18.97 14.12
N HIS A 39 -13.97 19.69 13.66
CA HIS A 39 -14.04 21.14 13.47
C HIS A 39 -13.78 21.60 12.02
N ASN A 40 -13.07 20.81 11.20
CA ASN A 40 -12.71 21.21 9.84
C ASN A 40 -13.41 20.39 8.74
N ASN A 41 -14.37 19.53 9.11
CA ASN A 41 -15.14 18.70 8.17
C ASN A 41 -14.25 17.84 7.26
N VAL A 42 -13.19 17.28 7.83
CA VAL A 42 -12.28 16.35 7.14
C VAL A 42 -12.74 14.91 7.38
N ASP A 43 -12.86 14.14 6.30
CA ASP A 43 -13.13 12.70 6.37
C ASP A 43 -11.90 11.91 5.92
N PHE A 44 -11.37 11.09 6.81
CA PHE A 44 -10.23 10.23 6.52
C PHE A 44 -10.72 8.94 5.85
N VAL A 45 -10.46 8.80 4.55
CA VAL A 45 -10.96 7.67 3.76
C VAL A 45 -10.03 6.45 3.74
N GLY A 46 -8.77 6.61 4.16
CA GLY A 46 -7.81 5.51 4.23
C GLY A 46 -6.55 5.86 5.01
N LEU A 47 -5.81 4.82 5.44
CA LEU A 47 -4.52 4.93 6.13
C LEU A 47 -3.49 3.97 5.51
N LEU A 48 -2.30 4.50 5.26
CA LEU A 48 -1.08 3.71 5.01
C LEU A 48 -0.03 4.09 6.06
N ASP A 49 0.24 3.19 7.00
CA ASP A 49 1.28 3.33 8.02
C ASP A 49 2.56 2.61 7.56
N LEU A 50 3.66 3.34 7.38
CA LEU A 50 4.88 2.83 6.76
C LEU A 50 5.94 2.48 7.81
N HIS A 51 6.37 1.23 7.82
CA HIS A 51 7.37 0.67 8.72
C HIS A 51 8.46 -0.09 7.94
N SER A 52 9.49 -0.53 8.63
CA SER A 52 10.42 -1.57 8.12
C SER A 52 10.70 -2.56 9.26
N TYR A 53 11.11 -3.80 9.01
CA TYR A 53 11.23 -4.53 7.75
C TYR A 53 10.26 -5.72 7.78
N SER A 54 10.13 -6.45 6.65
CA SER A 54 9.61 -7.83 6.50
C SER A 54 8.99 -8.09 5.12
N GLN A 55 8.78 -7.03 4.31
CA GLN A 55 7.97 -7.06 3.10
C GLN A 55 6.57 -7.63 3.35
N GLN A 56 5.79 -6.95 4.20
CA GLN A 56 4.42 -7.33 4.54
C GLN A 56 3.45 -6.16 4.35
N ILE A 57 2.19 -6.48 4.06
CA ILE A 57 1.06 -5.55 4.04
C ILE A 57 0.04 -6.07 5.06
N LEU A 58 0.01 -5.43 6.22
CA LEU A 58 -0.78 -5.86 7.36
C LEU A 58 -2.08 -5.08 7.42
N TYR A 59 -3.18 -5.76 7.71
CA TYR A 59 -4.50 -5.17 7.92
C TYR A 59 -5.01 -5.49 9.34
N PRO A 60 -6.02 -4.77 9.87
CA PRO A 60 -6.52 -5.00 11.23
C PRO A 60 -7.02 -6.45 11.47
N TYR A 61 -7.08 -6.94 12.70
CA TYR A 61 -6.62 -6.26 13.92
C TYR A 61 -5.18 -6.62 14.26
N SER A 62 -4.51 -5.75 15.01
CA SER A 62 -3.22 -6.03 15.64
C SER A 62 -3.37 -6.52 17.08
N TYR A 63 -4.43 -6.11 17.79
CA TYR A 63 -4.58 -6.42 19.22
C TYR A 63 -4.94 -7.88 19.51
N THR A 64 -5.66 -8.54 18.60
CA THR A 64 -6.08 -9.92 18.72
C THR A 64 -6.16 -10.60 17.35
N CYS A 65 -6.02 -11.93 17.34
CA CYS A 65 -6.38 -12.75 16.17
C CYS A 65 -7.72 -13.46 16.34
N ASP A 66 -8.36 -13.35 17.50
CA ASP A 66 -9.64 -14.02 17.78
C ASP A 66 -10.82 -13.25 17.17
N ASP A 67 -10.64 -11.95 16.92
CA ASP A 67 -11.62 -11.08 16.27
C ASP A 67 -11.24 -10.81 14.81
N SER A 68 -12.25 -10.67 13.97
CA SER A 68 -12.08 -10.38 12.54
C SER A 68 -12.75 -9.04 12.17
N PRO A 69 -12.11 -8.20 11.34
CA PRO A 69 -12.74 -6.99 10.81
C PRO A 69 -14.01 -7.34 10.02
N PRO A 70 -15.15 -6.64 10.23
CA PRO A 70 -16.37 -6.90 9.47
C PRO A 70 -16.23 -6.80 7.94
N ASN A 71 -15.25 -6.04 7.45
CA ASN A 71 -14.94 -5.88 6.02
C ASN A 71 -13.66 -6.61 5.59
N LEU A 72 -13.33 -7.75 6.22
CA LEU A 72 -12.11 -8.51 5.95
C LEU A 72 -11.85 -8.77 4.45
N GLU A 73 -12.86 -9.19 3.71
CA GLU A 73 -12.73 -9.52 2.28
C GLU A 73 -12.23 -8.31 1.47
N ASN A 74 -12.83 -7.13 1.70
CA ASN A 74 -12.40 -5.89 1.05
C ASN A 74 -10.96 -5.51 1.46
N LEU A 75 -10.61 -5.71 2.74
CA LEU A 75 -9.25 -5.44 3.22
C LEU A 75 -8.23 -6.31 2.49
N GLN A 76 -8.52 -7.61 2.36
CA GLN A 76 -7.66 -8.59 1.69
C GLN A 76 -7.52 -8.33 0.19
N GLU A 77 -8.61 -7.97 -0.49
CA GLU A 77 -8.60 -7.65 -1.92
C GLU A 77 -7.65 -6.48 -2.22
N VAL A 78 -7.79 -5.38 -1.47
CA VAL A 78 -6.94 -4.20 -1.64
C VAL A 78 -5.50 -4.50 -1.26
N ALA A 79 -5.25 -5.27 -0.20
CA ALA A 79 -3.90 -5.68 0.18
C ALA A 79 -3.23 -6.54 -0.90
N ALA A 80 -3.98 -7.44 -1.55
CA ALA A 80 -3.49 -8.19 -2.71
C ALA A 80 -3.17 -7.27 -3.90
N GLY A 81 -4.00 -6.25 -4.14
CA GLY A 81 -3.74 -5.22 -5.14
C GLY A 81 -2.47 -4.40 -4.87
N LEU A 82 -2.27 -3.97 -3.62
CA LEU A 82 -1.06 -3.30 -3.15
C LEU A 82 0.18 -4.18 -3.38
N SER A 83 0.13 -5.45 -2.95
CA SER A 83 1.21 -6.41 -3.16
C SER A 83 1.55 -6.59 -4.64
N LYS A 84 0.52 -6.69 -5.49
CA LYS A 84 0.67 -6.84 -6.94
C LYS A 84 1.41 -5.65 -7.56
N VAL A 85 1.00 -4.42 -7.26
CA VAL A 85 1.64 -3.24 -7.88
C VAL A 85 3.08 -3.07 -7.41
N MET A 86 3.37 -3.29 -6.12
CA MET A 86 4.73 -3.25 -5.60
C MET A 86 5.63 -4.32 -6.24
N ARG A 87 5.08 -5.52 -6.46
CA ARG A 87 5.80 -6.60 -7.14
C ARG A 87 6.10 -6.26 -8.59
N LEU A 88 5.16 -5.65 -9.31
CA LEU A 88 5.34 -5.30 -10.72
C LEU A 88 6.43 -4.25 -10.91
N SER A 89 6.58 -3.28 -10.00
CA SER A 89 7.54 -2.20 -10.17
C SER A 89 8.92 -2.47 -9.59
N GLY A 90 9.02 -3.10 -8.42
CA GLY A 90 10.33 -3.35 -7.78
C GLY A 90 10.72 -4.82 -7.64
N GLY A 91 9.88 -5.74 -8.12
CA GLY A 91 10.20 -7.17 -8.20
C GLY A 91 10.13 -7.92 -6.87
N ARG A 92 9.74 -7.26 -5.77
CA ARG A 92 9.62 -7.89 -4.45
C ARG A 92 8.18 -8.26 -4.14
N TYR A 93 7.99 -9.46 -3.61
CA TYR A 93 6.70 -9.89 -3.11
C TYR A 93 6.50 -9.42 -1.67
N TYR A 94 5.36 -8.76 -1.44
CA TYR A 94 4.91 -8.33 -0.14
C TYR A 94 3.77 -9.25 0.34
N GLN A 95 3.95 -9.92 1.46
CA GLN A 95 2.94 -10.84 1.98
C GLN A 95 1.82 -10.08 2.69
N SER A 96 0.57 -10.34 2.32
CA SER A 96 -0.58 -9.84 3.06
C SER A 96 -0.96 -10.79 4.20
N ALA A 97 -1.26 -10.23 5.38
CA ALA A 97 -1.64 -10.98 6.58
C ALA A 97 -2.37 -10.07 7.58
N PRO A 98 -3.16 -10.60 8.53
CA PRO A 98 -3.65 -9.80 9.65
C PRO A 98 -2.48 -9.35 10.53
N ALA A 99 -2.54 -8.13 11.03
CA ALA A 99 -1.46 -7.52 11.82
C ALA A 99 -1.15 -8.31 13.10
N CYS A 100 -2.15 -8.98 13.68
CA CYS A 100 -2.00 -9.81 14.86
C CYS A 100 -1.11 -11.06 14.61
N GLU A 101 -0.88 -11.48 13.37
CA GLU A 101 0.07 -12.56 13.06
C GLU A 101 1.52 -12.06 13.07
N GLY A 102 1.72 -10.75 12.84
CA GLY A 102 2.98 -10.04 12.99
C GLY A 102 4.12 -10.48 12.06
N ASN A 103 5.32 -10.02 12.40
CA ASN A 103 6.59 -10.50 11.83
C ASN A 103 6.81 -11.95 12.29
N VAL A 104 6.35 -12.92 11.50
CA VAL A 104 6.56 -14.34 11.77
C VAL A 104 8.02 -14.74 11.53
N GLY A 105 8.88 -14.43 12.50
CA GLY A 105 10.01 -15.31 12.75
C GLY A 105 9.44 -16.66 13.16
N LEU A 106 9.63 -17.71 12.35
CA LEU A 106 9.19 -19.05 12.70
C LEU A 106 9.95 -19.50 13.96
N ALA A 107 9.36 -19.36 15.14
CA ALA A 107 9.87 -20.00 16.34
C ALA A 107 9.02 -21.24 16.62
N THR A 108 9.61 -22.41 16.37
CA THR A 108 9.01 -23.68 16.75
C THR A 108 9.23 -23.90 18.25
N ASN A 109 8.18 -23.74 19.06
CA ASN A 109 8.15 -24.24 20.43
C ASN A 109 7.26 -25.50 20.49
N GLY A 110 7.79 -26.64 20.05
CA GLY A 110 7.08 -27.93 20.01
C GLY A 110 6.03 -28.05 18.90
N ASP A 111 4.95 -28.82 19.15
CA ASP A 111 3.86 -29.12 18.20
C ASP A 111 2.92 -27.93 17.90
N ARG A 112 3.12 -26.78 18.54
CA ARG A 112 2.36 -25.55 18.27
C ARG A 112 3.30 -24.56 17.60
N GLN A 113 2.98 -24.18 16.36
CA GLN A 113 3.57 -22.99 15.74
C GLN A 113 3.12 -21.78 16.57
N VAL A 114 3.96 -21.34 17.48
CA VAL A 114 3.75 -20.11 18.25
C VAL A 114 4.53 -19.04 17.52
N PHE A 115 3.85 -18.15 16.83
CA PHE A 115 4.47 -16.96 16.25
C PHE A 115 4.82 -16.01 17.40
N PRO A 116 6.11 -15.84 17.76
CA PRO A 116 6.46 -14.89 18.81
C PRO A 116 6.14 -13.50 18.26
N ARG A 117 5.08 -12.90 18.79
CA ARG A 117 4.76 -11.50 18.49
C ARG A 117 5.89 -10.64 19.01
N PHE A 118 6.67 -10.06 18.10
CA PHE A 118 7.69 -9.07 18.43
C PHE A 118 7.06 -7.73 18.86
N GLU A 119 5.82 -7.47 18.43
CA GLU A 119 5.07 -6.26 18.75
C GLU A 119 4.00 -6.57 19.81
N THR A 120 3.77 -5.64 20.73
CA THR A 120 2.69 -5.76 21.71
C THR A 120 1.34 -5.77 21.02
N GLY A 121 0.47 -6.72 21.38
CA GLY A 121 -0.93 -6.66 20.95
C GLY A 121 -1.62 -5.44 21.55
N GLY A 122 -2.16 -4.55 20.70
CA GLY A 122 -3.00 -3.41 21.07
C GLY A 122 -2.26 -2.08 21.18
N GLY A 123 -2.98 -0.98 20.94
CA GLY A 123 -2.43 0.38 20.92
C GLY A 123 -1.74 0.78 19.61
N SER A 124 -1.89 -0.01 18.54
CA SER A 124 -1.35 0.35 17.23
C SER A 124 -2.14 1.47 16.57
N PHE A 125 -1.44 2.29 15.77
CA PHE A 125 -2.07 3.33 14.98
C PHE A 125 -3.05 2.73 13.96
N LEU A 126 -2.73 1.57 13.40
CA LEU A 126 -3.58 0.77 12.52
C LEU A 126 -4.97 0.50 13.11
N ASP A 127 -5.02 -0.05 14.32
CA ASP A 127 -6.28 -0.41 14.98
C ASP A 127 -7.04 0.83 15.45
N TRP A 128 -6.34 1.83 15.98
CA TRP A 128 -6.97 3.08 16.42
C TRP A 128 -7.63 3.82 15.25
N PHE A 129 -6.97 3.91 14.10
CA PHE A 129 -7.55 4.58 12.93
C PHE A 129 -8.74 3.78 12.35
N TYR A 130 -8.65 2.45 12.38
CA TYR A 130 -9.74 1.58 11.91
C TYR A 130 -10.97 1.65 12.83
N HIS A 131 -10.76 1.55 14.14
CA HIS A 131 -11.84 1.44 15.12
C HIS A 131 -12.36 2.80 15.61
N ASP A 132 -11.48 3.71 16.02
CA ASP A 132 -11.86 4.98 16.66
C ASP A 132 -12.20 6.05 15.63
N ILE A 133 -11.39 6.17 14.56
CA ILE A 133 -11.64 7.12 13.45
C ILE A 133 -12.59 6.54 12.39
N ARG A 134 -12.94 5.24 12.49
CA ARG A 134 -13.90 4.54 11.62
C ARG A 134 -13.47 4.46 10.15
N VAL A 135 -12.17 4.46 9.89
CA VAL A 135 -11.63 4.35 8.54
C VAL A 135 -11.62 2.90 8.09
N LYS A 136 -12.28 2.63 6.95
CA LYS A 136 -12.52 1.25 6.47
C LYS A 136 -11.28 0.57 5.91
N TYR A 137 -10.35 1.35 5.35
CA TYR A 137 -9.18 0.86 4.65
C TYR A 137 -7.92 1.35 5.34
N THR A 138 -7.37 0.52 6.24
CA THR A 138 -6.16 0.83 6.98
C THR A 138 -5.14 -0.28 6.78
N TYR A 139 -3.90 0.10 6.51
CA TYR A 139 -2.82 -0.86 6.27
C TYR A 139 -1.53 -0.39 6.94
N GLN A 140 -0.77 -1.36 7.46
CA GLN A 140 0.59 -1.17 7.91
C GLN A 140 1.54 -1.89 6.95
N LEU A 141 2.38 -1.15 6.23
CA LEU A 141 3.34 -1.69 5.27
C LEU A 141 4.70 -1.86 5.95
N LYS A 142 5.18 -3.09 6.10
CA LYS A 142 6.55 -3.39 6.51
C LYS A 142 7.41 -3.50 5.25
N LEU A 143 8.26 -2.52 5.00
CA LEU A 143 9.06 -2.38 3.79
C LEU A 143 10.23 -3.37 3.73
N ARG A 144 11.13 -3.17 2.76
CA ARG A 144 12.29 -4.02 2.57
C ARG A 144 13.19 -4.01 3.82
N ASP A 145 13.92 -5.08 4.08
CA ASP A 145 13.95 -6.37 3.38
C ASP A 145 13.20 -7.46 4.18
N ARG A 146 13.63 -8.73 4.08
CA ARG A 146 13.07 -9.84 4.87
C ARG A 146 14.02 -10.28 6.00
N GLY A 147 14.91 -9.39 6.43
CA GLY A 147 15.83 -9.61 7.56
C GLY A 147 17.30 -9.87 7.18
N THR A 148 17.71 -9.73 5.91
CA THR A 148 19.14 -9.83 5.55
C THR A 148 19.92 -8.63 6.10
N TYR A 149 19.34 -7.44 5.95
CA TYR A 149 19.85 -6.18 6.49
C TYR A 149 18.94 -5.64 7.62
N GLY A 150 17.65 -5.97 7.58
CA GLY A 150 16.68 -5.45 8.52
C GLY A 150 16.65 -3.92 8.51
N PHE A 151 16.83 -3.30 9.67
CA PHE A 151 16.88 -1.84 9.80
C PHE A 151 18.11 -1.17 9.17
N LEU A 152 19.16 -1.94 8.86
CA LEU A 152 20.41 -1.44 8.27
C LEU A 152 20.43 -1.61 6.74
N LEU A 153 19.28 -1.40 6.10
CA LEU A 153 19.12 -1.55 4.66
C LEU A 153 20.08 -0.61 3.88
N PRO A 154 20.91 -1.13 2.95
CA PRO A 154 21.84 -0.31 2.19
C PRO A 154 21.16 0.84 1.42
N LYS A 155 21.85 1.98 1.33
CA LYS A 155 21.33 3.19 0.67
C LYS A 155 20.88 2.98 -0.78
N ASP A 156 21.49 2.02 -1.49
CA ASP A 156 21.15 1.70 -2.88
C ASP A 156 19.74 1.09 -3.00
N HIS A 157 19.13 0.66 -1.89
CA HIS A 157 17.75 0.20 -1.84
C HIS A 157 16.73 1.30 -1.50
N ILE A 158 17.15 2.53 -1.17
CA ILE A 158 16.23 3.63 -0.84
C ILE A 158 15.33 3.94 -2.04
N VAL A 159 15.92 4.26 -3.20
CA VAL A 159 15.16 4.62 -4.41
C VAL A 159 14.30 3.46 -4.92
N PRO A 160 14.81 2.21 -5.01
CA PRO A 160 13.97 1.06 -5.37
C PRO A 160 12.76 0.87 -4.44
N THR A 161 12.95 0.97 -3.12
CA THR A 161 11.85 0.82 -2.14
C THR A 161 10.86 1.98 -2.26
N GLY A 162 11.35 3.20 -2.45
CA GLY A 162 10.50 4.38 -2.64
C GLY A 162 9.60 4.28 -3.87
N LYS A 163 10.10 3.72 -4.99
CA LYS A 163 9.30 3.48 -6.20
C LYS A 163 8.18 2.47 -5.97
N GLU A 164 8.47 1.36 -5.28
CA GLU A 164 7.45 0.37 -4.92
C GLU A 164 6.33 0.98 -4.07
N VAL A 165 6.71 1.76 -3.04
CA VAL A 165 5.75 2.42 -2.15
C VAL A 165 4.94 3.48 -2.90
N LEU A 166 5.56 4.25 -3.79
CA LEU A 166 4.86 5.24 -4.60
C LEU A 166 3.76 4.58 -5.44
N ASP A 167 4.04 3.45 -6.08
CA ASP A 167 3.02 2.74 -6.87
C ASP A 167 1.90 2.18 -5.99
N ALA A 168 2.22 1.73 -4.77
CA ALA A 168 1.23 1.32 -3.78
C ALA A 168 0.32 2.49 -3.38
N VAL A 169 0.89 3.68 -3.12
CA VAL A 169 0.12 4.89 -2.79
C VAL A 169 -0.76 5.33 -3.96
N ILE A 170 -0.25 5.32 -5.19
CA ILE A 170 -1.01 5.66 -6.39
C ILE A 170 -2.17 4.67 -6.58
N TYR A 171 -1.93 3.37 -6.45
CA TYR A 171 -2.96 2.36 -6.51
C TYR A 171 -4.03 2.58 -5.43
N PHE A 172 -3.60 2.82 -4.19
CA PHE A 172 -4.50 3.03 -3.07
C PHE A 172 -5.39 4.26 -3.25
N GLY A 173 -4.80 5.39 -3.68
CA GLY A 173 -5.54 6.61 -3.99
C GLY A 173 -6.55 6.40 -5.13
N LYS A 174 -6.18 5.67 -6.18
CA LYS A 174 -7.11 5.30 -7.26
C LYS A 174 -8.25 4.40 -6.79
N PHE A 175 -7.95 3.43 -5.93
CA PHE A 175 -8.95 2.55 -5.34
C PHE A 175 -9.96 3.33 -4.48
N LEU A 176 -9.48 4.20 -3.59
CA LEU A 176 -10.32 5.02 -2.72
C LEU A 176 -11.12 6.10 -3.47
N GLY A 177 -10.52 6.66 -4.52
CA GLY A 177 -11.14 7.69 -5.35
C GLY A 177 -12.35 7.22 -6.15
N GLY A 178 -12.63 5.90 -6.25
CA GLY A 178 -13.85 5.36 -6.87
C GLY A 178 -14.04 5.68 -8.36
N GLN A 179 -12.99 6.11 -9.06
CA GLN A 179 -13.13 6.86 -10.30
C GLN A 179 -11.96 6.55 -11.29
N PHE A 180 -12.11 6.29 -12.59
CA PHE A 180 -13.26 6.27 -13.53
C PHE A 180 -14.51 7.08 -13.17
N ASN A 181 -14.30 8.31 -12.72
CA ASN A 181 -15.20 9.47 -12.82
C ASN A 181 -14.53 10.79 -12.35
N VAL A 182 -13.19 10.87 -12.18
CA VAL A 182 -12.46 12.16 -12.08
C VAL A 182 -12.21 12.67 -13.51
N ALA A 183 -12.38 11.80 -14.52
CA ALA A 183 -12.33 12.11 -15.94
C ALA A 183 -13.71 12.40 -16.57
N ALA A 184 -14.76 12.65 -15.78
CA ALA A 184 -16.07 13.08 -16.28
C ALA A 184 -16.31 14.60 -16.11
N GLY A 185 -15.26 15.36 -15.78
CA GLY A 185 -15.29 16.82 -15.61
C GLY A 185 -14.42 17.60 -16.61
N GLU A 186 -13.61 16.95 -17.44
CA GLU A 186 -12.72 17.62 -18.40
C GLU A 186 -12.86 17.08 -19.82
N GLU A 187 -14.10 16.89 -20.28
CA GLU A 187 -14.40 16.98 -21.71
C GLU A 187 -15.53 17.99 -21.90
N LYS A 188 -15.15 19.28 -21.89
CA LYS A 188 -15.89 20.30 -22.63
C LYS A 188 -14.99 21.52 -22.87
N GLN A 189 -14.77 21.75 -24.18
CA GLN A 189 -14.39 23.00 -24.84
C GLN A 189 -12.89 23.35 -24.92
N SER A 190 -12.18 22.65 -25.81
CA SER A 190 -11.10 23.26 -26.59
C SER A 190 -11.58 23.62 -28.01
N ASN A 191 -12.61 24.47 -28.12
CA ASN A 191 -12.87 25.19 -29.36
C ASN A 191 -12.08 26.50 -29.35
N LEU A 192 -10.76 26.40 -29.51
CA LEU A 192 -9.93 27.55 -29.87
C LEU A 192 -9.87 27.63 -31.40
N LYS A 193 -10.61 28.60 -31.95
CA LYS A 193 -10.55 29.02 -33.35
C LYS A 193 -9.11 29.28 -33.77
N GLN A 194 -8.66 28.66 -34.85
CA GLN A 194 -7.53 29.18 -35.63
C GLN A 194 -8.04 30.05 -36.79
N PRO A 195 -7.31 31.12 -37.15
CA PRO A 195 -7.78 32.13 -38.08
C PRO A 195 -7.69 31.67 -39.54
N GLU A 196 -8.61 32.17 -40.35
CA GLU A 196 -8.65 32.02 -41.80
C GLU A 196 -7.41 32.63 -42.47
N GLN A 197 -6.74 31.86 -43.35
CA GLN A 197 -6.06 32.42 -44.53
C GLN A 197 -6.19 31.48 -45.74
N HIS A 198 -7.04 31.93 -46.66
CA HIS A 198 -6.98 31.95 -48.12
C HIS A 198 -6.32 30.83 -48.95
N SER A 199 -7.07 30.47 -49.99
CA SER A 199 -6.87 29.52 -51.07
C SER A 199 -5.62 29.73 -51.94
N GLN A 200 -5.00 28.63 -52.36
CA GLN A 200 -4.65 28.41 -53.77
C GLN A 200 -4.38 26.92 -54.06
N SER A 201 -4.86 26.48 -55.22
CA SER A 201 -4.76 25.15 -55.82
C SER A 201 -3.35 24.86 -56.37
N ASP A 202 -2.91 23.60 -56.30
CA ASP A 202 -2.55 22.80 -57.48
C ASP A 202 -2.08 21.38 -57.09
N GLU A 203 -2.37 20.44 -57.99
CA GLU A 203 -2.09 19.00 -57.96
C GLU A 203 -0.59 18.67 -57.77
N LEU A 204 -0.28 17.55 -57.10
CA LEU A 204 0.70 16.55 -57.57
C LEU A 204 0.70 15.30 -56.67
N VAL A 205 0.67 14.15 -57.34
CA VAL A 205 0.61 12.76 -56.85
C VAL A 205 2.02 12.27 -56.49
N ALA A 206 2.19 11.55 -55.37
CA ALA A 206 3.26 10.56 -55.22
C ALA A 206 2.97 9.58 -54.07
N ASP A 207 2.91 8.30 -54.41
CA ASP A 207 2.88 7.12 -53.55
C ASP A 207 4.13 7.02 -52.65
N VAL A 208 3.96 6.56 -51.41
CA VAL A 208 5.03 5.91 -50.63
C VAL A 208 4.41 4.73 -49.89
N GLU A 209 4.84 3.53 -50.28
CA GLU A 209 4.46 2.23 -49.74
C GLU A 209 5.10 1.95 -48.37
N ASP A 210 4.40 1.11 -47.61
CA ASP A 210 4.75 0.54 -46.32
C ASP A 210 5.97 -0.40 -46.39
N GLU A 211 6.85 -0.34 -45.38
CA GLU A 211 7.77 -1.41 -45.01
C GLU A 211 7.52 -1.75 -43.52
N PHE A 212 6.82 -2.86 -43.27
CA PHE A 212 6.61 -3.46 -41.94
C PHE A 212 7.54 -4.67 -41.79
N ASP A 213 8.37 -4.65 -40.74
CA ASP A 213 9.39 -5.67 -40.43
C ASP A 213 8.78 -7.04 -40.05
N ASP A 214 9.35 -8.11 -40.64
CA ASP A 214 8.97 -9.53 -40.48
C ASP A 214 9.23 -10.14 -39.08
N GLU A 215 9.67 -9.36 -38.08
CA GLU A 215 10.01 -9.89 -36.75
C GLU A 215 8.78 -10.09 -35.83
N ASP A 216 7.68 -9.36 -36.04
CA ASP A 216 6.49 -9.38 -35.16
C ASP A 216 5.59 -10.61 -35.33
N GLU A 217 5.57 -11.23 -36.51
CA GLU A 217 4.86 -12.50 -36.76
C GLU A 217 5.47 -13.66 -35.95
N SER A 218 6.80 -13.62 -35.74
CA SER A 218 7.54 -14.64 -34.99
C SER A 218 7.16 -14.69 -33.51
N VAL A 219 7.01 -13.51 -32.91
CA VAL A 219 6.66 -13.36 -31.49
C VAL A 219 5.20 -13.74 -31.26
N MET A 220 4.32 -13.39 -32.19
CA MET A 220 2.89 -13.67 -32.08
C MET A 220 2.54 -15.16 -32.27
N TRP A 221 3.29 -15.92 -33.07
CA TRP A 221 3.09 -17.38 -33.13
C TRP A 221 3.46 -18.04 -31.80
N GLU A 222 4.54 -17.60 -31.15
CA GLU A 222 5.07 -18.20 -29.94
C GLU A 222 4.17 -17.94 -28.72
N LEU A 223 3.58 -16.74 -28.67
CA LEU A 223 2.52 -16.38 -27.71
C LEU A 223 1.23 -17.19 -27.93
N ARG A 224 0.85 -17.50 -29.18
CA ARG A 224 -0.31 -18.37 -29.48
C ARG A 224 -0.07 -19.82 -29.07
N ARG A 225 1.16 -20.33 -29.17
CA ARG A 225 1.51 -21.71 -28.76
C ARG A 225 1.43 -21.89 -27.24
N ARG A 226 1.83 -20.89 -26.45
CA ARG A 226 1.83 -20.97 -24.97
C ARG A 226 0.46 -20.86 -24.30
N ARG A 227 -0.58 -20.43 -25.04
CA ARG A 227 -1.97 -20.36 -24.53
C ARG A 227 -2.79 -21.66 -24.69
N ARG A 228 -2.21 -22.72 -25.25
CA ARG A 228 -2.90 -24.02 -25.47
C ARG A 228 -2.31 -25.17 -24.64
N VAL A 229 -1.80 -24.89 -23.45
CA VAL A 229 -1.46 -25.91 -22.43
C VAL A 229 -2.17 -25.57 -21.14
#